data_AF-A0A7J8LBT3-F1
#
_entry.id   AF-A0A7J8LBT3-F1
#
_cell.length_a   1.000
_cell.length_b   1.000
_cell.length_c   1.000
_cell.angle_alpha   90.00
_cell.angle_beta   90.00
_cell.angle_gamma   90.00
#
_symmetry.space_group_name_H-M   'P 1'
#
loop_
_entity.id
_entity.type
_entity.pdbx_description
1 polymer ?
#
loop_
_entity_poly.entity_id
_entity_poly.type
_entity_poly.pdbx_seq_one_letter_code
_entity_poly.pdbx_strand_id
1 'polypeptide(L)' 'MPDMDGFELLKHINSEMDLPVILISADARKQVVMKGVTYGACDYLIKPVRIETLKNIWQHVVRKKARNTA' A
#
# COMPACT_ATOMS: atom_id res chain seq x y z
N MET A 1 6.00 0.29 -13.51
CA MET A 1 5.77 1.56 -14.21
C MET A 1 7.08 1.90 -14.88
N PRO A 2 7.10 2.16 -16.20
CA PRO A 2 8.34 2.36 -16.94
C PRO A 2 9.11 3.61 -16.49
N ASP A 3 8.41 4.65 -16.01
CA ASP A 3 9.02 5.96 -15.72
C ASP A 3 9.22 6.28 -14.23
N MET A 4 8.51 5.61 -13.32
CA MET A 4 8.53 5.92 -11.89
C MET A 4 8.46 4.65 -11.02
N ASP A 5 9.23 4.62 -9.93
CA ASP A 5 9.13 3.57 -8.92
C ASP A 5 7.83 3.74 -8.11
N GLY A 6 7.08 2.66 -7.91
CA GLY A 6 5.83 2.69 -7.13
C GLY A 6 6.05 3.16 -5.69
N PHE A 7 7.26 3.00 -5.16
CA PHE A 7 7.64 3.51 -3.85
C PHE A 7 7.87 5.03 -3.81
N GLU A 8 8.35 5.64 -4.90
CA GLU A 8 8.52 7.09 -5.00
C GLU A 8 7.16 7.79 -5.08
N LEU A 9 6.24 7.20 -5.84
CA LEU A 9 4.85 7.65 -5.89
C LEU A 9 4.19 7.56 -4.50
N LEU A 10 4.37 6.44 -3.79
CA LEU A 10 3.84 6.27 -2.44
C LEU A 10 4.33 7.35 -1.47
N LYS A 11 5.61 7.74 -1.56
CA LYS A 11 6.17 8.83 -0.75
C LYS A 11 5.52 10.17 -1.05
N HIS A 12 5.36 10.51 -2.34
CA HIS A 12 4.71 11.77 -2.73
C HIS A 12 3.26 11.81 -2.24
N ILE A 13 2.50 10.73 -2.46
CA ILE A 13 1.12 10.63 -1.97
C ILE A 13 1.10 10.83 -0.46
N ASN A 14 1.85 10.05 0.32
CA ASN A 14 1.83 10.19 1.79
C ASN A 14 2.31 11.56 2.30
N SER A 15 3.12 12.31 1.54
CA SER A 15 3.59 13.64 1.93
C SER A 15 2.61 14.75 1.61
N GLU A 16 1.87 14.65 0.51
CA GLU A 16 1.06 15.75 -0.03
C GLU A 16 -0.44 15.49 0.05
N MET A 17 -0.83 14.21 0.08
CA MET A 17 -2.21 13.76 -0.05
C MET A 17 -2.45 12.71 1.03
N ASP A 18 -3.22 13.03 2.08
CA ASP A 18 -3.61 12.08 3.15
C ASP A 18 -4.57 10.99 2.62
N LEU A 19 -4.07 10.17 1.70
CA LEU A 19 -4.78 9.17 0.94
C LEU A 19 -4.25 7.79 1.32
N PRO A 20 -5.16 6.84 1.60
CA PRO A 20 -4.77 5.47 1.88
C PRO A 20 -4.33 4.76 0.59
N VAL A 21 -3.09 4.26 0.55
CA VAL A 21 -2.52 3.56 -0.60
C VAL A 21 -2.29 2.09 -0.29
N ILE A 22 -2.59 1.21 -1.24
CA ILE A 22 -2.33 -0.22 -1.17
C ILE A 22 -1.43 -0.60 -2.33
N LEU A 23 -0.32 -1.26 -2.03
CA LEU A 23 0.62 -1.72 -3.04
C LEU A 23 0.21 -3.10 -3.53
N ILE A 24 0.27 -3.32 -4.85
CA ILE A 24 0.01 -4.63 -5.46
C ILE A 24 1.14 -4.97 -6.42
N SER A 25 1.89 -6.03 -6.15
CA SER A 25 3.09 -6.38 -6.91
C SER A 25 3.26 -7.89 -7.07
N ALA A 26 4.00 -8.32 -8.09
CA ALA A 26 4.44 -9.72 -8.20
C ALA A 26 5.67 -10.02 -7.31
N ASP A 27 6.34 -8.98 -6.81
CA ASP A 27 7.52 -9.13 -5.96
C ASP A 27 7.14 -9.45 -4.52
N ALA A 28 7.42 -10.68 -4.11
CA ALA A 28 7.11 -11.23 -2.79
C ALA A 28 8.29 -11.18 -1.81
N ARG A 29 9.43 -10.58 -2.19
CA ARG A 29 10.61 -10.53 -1.30
C ARG A 29 10.26 -9.75 -0.03
N LYS A 30 10.55 -10.33 1.13
CA LYS A 30 10.27 -9.72 2.44
C LYS A 30 10.77 -8.27 2.55
N GLN A 31 11.96 -7.99 2.03
CA GLN A 31 12.54 -6.64 2.03
C GLN A 31 11.68 -5.62 1.28
N VAL A 32 11.06 -6.03 0.16
CA VAL A 32 10.23 -5.18 -0.69
C VAL A 32 8.87 -4.93 -0.05
N VAL A 33 8.27 -5.97 0.54
CA VAL A 33 7.05 -5.85 1.34
C VAL A 33 7.26 -4.90 2.52
N MET A 34 8.35 -5.09 3.28
CA MET A 34 8.70 -4.23 4.40
C MET A 34 8.94 -2.79 3.97
N LYS A 35 9.63 -2.55 2.85
CA LYS A 35 9.83 -1.20 2.28
C LYS A 35 8.49 -0.50 2.03
N GLY A 36 7.50 -1.20 1.50
CA GLY A 36 6.15 -0.66 1.27
C GLY A 36 5.45 -0.23 2.56
N VAL A 37 5.51 -1.08 3.59
CA VAL A 37 4.94 -0.77 4.90
C VAL A 37 5.64 0.42 5.55
N THR A 38 6.98 0.45 5.54
CA THR A 38 7.77 1.57 6.08
C THR A 38 7.49 2.88 5.36
N TYR A 39 7.21 2.84 4.06
CA TYR A 39 6.88 4.04 3.28
C TYR A 39 5.41 4.46 3.43
N GLY A 40 4.65 3.79 4.29
CA GLY A 40 3.29 4.18 4.66
C GLY A 40 2.21 3.59 3.77
N ALA A 41 2.43 2.44 3.12
CA ALA A 41 1.33 1.71 2.51
C ALA A 41 0.38 1.18 3.61
N CYS A 42 -0.92 1.20 3.35
CA CYS A 42 -1.94 0.55 4.21
C CYS A 42 -1.78 -0.95 4.22
N ASP A 43 -1.45 -1.52 3.05
CA ASP A 43 -1.25 -2.94 2.83
C ASP A 43 -0.40 -3.20 1.58
N TYR A 44 0.12 -4.43 1.46
CA TYR A 44 0.88 -4.91 0.31
C TYR A 44 0.35 -6.28 -0.12
N LEU A 45 -0.26 -6.33 -1.31
CA LEU A 45 -0.78 -7.56 -1.90
C LEU A 45 0.17 -8.14 -2.94
N ILE A 46 0.35 -9.45 -2.89
CA ILE A 46 1.16 -10.19 -3.85
C ILE A 46 0.24 -10.71 -4.97
N LYS A 47 0.64 -10.52 -6.23
CA LYS A 47 -0.07 -11.06 -7.40
C LYS A 47 0.16 -12.56 -7.53
N PRO A 48 -0.84 -13.33 -8.01
CA PRO A 48 -2.19 -12.89 -8.36
C PRO A 48 -3.06 -12.65 -7.12
N VAL A 49 -3.82 -11.55 -7.13
CA VAL A 49 -4.72 -11.20 -6.01
C VAL A 49 -6.05 -11.92 -6.20
N ARG A 50 -6.52 -12.63 -5.18
CA ARG A 50 -7.84 -13.26 -5.16
C ARG A 50 -8.93 -12.21 -4.99
N ILE A 51 -10.07 -12.39 -5.65
CA ILE A 51 -11.18 -11.44 -5.60
C ILE A 51 -11.71 -11.27 -4.17
N GLU A 52 -11.67 -12.33 -3.36
CA GLU A 52 -12.08 -12.31 -1.95
C GLU A 52 -11.18 -11.40 -1.11
N THR A 53 -9.87 -11.43 -1.36
CA THR A 53 -8.91 -10.54 -0.70
C THR A 53 -9.18 -9.09 -1.06
N LEU A 54 -9.45 -8.81 -2.34
CA LEU A 54 -9.75 -7.46 -2.81
C LEU A 54 -11.07 -6.92 -2.25
N LYS A 55 -12.10 -7.76 -2.09
CA LYS A 55 -13.39 -7.39 -1.49
C LYS A 55 -13.26 -6.89 -0.05
N ASN A 56 -12.28 -7.38 0.70
CA ASN A 56 -12.07 -7.01 2.10
C ASN A 56 -11.06 -5.88 2.30
N ILE A 57 -10.47 -5.36 1.21
CA ILE A 57 -9.38 -4.41 1.27
C ILE A 57 -9.75 -3.07 1.95
N TRP A 58 -11.03 -2.68 1.87
CA TRP A 58 -11.54 -1.46 2.48
C TRP A 58 -11.34 -1.46 4.01
N GLN A 59 -11.34 -2.63 4.66
CA GLN A 59 -11.12 -2.74 6.10
C GLN A 59 -9.71 -2.26 6.50
N HIS A 60 -8.73 -2.55 5.65
CA HIS A 60 -7.33 -2.15 5.86
C HIS A 60 -7.17 -0.63 5.72
N VAL A 61 -7.90 -0.04 4.77
CA VAL A 61 -7.97 1.41 4.57
C VAL A 61 -8.59 2.13 5.76
N VAL A 62 -9.76 1.69 6.22
CA VAL A 62 -10.48 2.31 7.35
C VAL A 62 -9.65 2.27 8.64
N ARG A 63 -8.97 1.15 8.91
CA ARG A 63 -8.10 0.98 10.08
C ARG A 63 -6.86 1.88 10.06
N LYS A 64 -6.35 2.28 8.88
CA LYS A 64 -5.25 3.24 8.80
C LYS A 64 -5.74 4.64 9.12
N LYS A 65 -6.87 5.08 8.54
CA LYS A 65 -7.43 6.41 8.83
C LYS A 65 -7.69 6.60 10.33
N ALA A 66 -8.29 5.61 11.00
CA ALA A 66 -8.55 5.69 12.44
C ALA A 66 -7.29 5.81 13.32
N ARG A 67 -6.12 5.38 12.84
CA ARG A 67 -4.84 5.50 13.56
C ARG A 67 -4.14 6.84 13.35
N ASN A 68 -4.45 7.57 12.27
CA ASN A 68 -3.88 8.89 11.99
C ASN A 68 -4.65 10.04 12.67
N THR A 69 -5.86 9.81 13.16
CA THR A 69 -6.71 10.82 13.82
C THR A 69 -6.63 10.83 15.35
N ALA A 70 -5.69 10.10 15.94
CA ALA A 70 -5.47 10.01 17.38
C ALA A 70 -4.18 10.71 17.82
#